data_AF-A0A0A0D0Q6-F1
#
_entry.id   AF-A0A0A0D0Q6-F1
#
_cell.length_a   1.000
_cell.length_b   1.000
_cell.length_c   1.000
_cell.angle_alpha   90.00
_cell.angle_beta   90.00
_cell.angle_gamma   90.00
#
_symmetry.space_group_name_H-M   'P 1'
#
loop_
_entity.id
_entity.type
_entity.pdbx_description
1 polymer ?
#
loop_
_entity_poly.entity_id
_entity_poly.type
_entity_poly.pdbx_seq_one_letter_code
_entity_poly.pdbx_strand_id
1 'polypeptide(L)'
;MLIEREEPLDRLIDLARRAAQGHGGTVVLGGEAGIGKTALLQEFTRRLGPGTRVLWGGSEALFTPRALGPLQDMAHALGPRMAALLDQTAAPERLFPALLNTLQEAAETTVLVFEDAHWADNATLDLLKYLGRRMPVLRA
;
A
#
# COMPACT_ATOMS: atom_id res chain seq x y z
N MET A 1 15.39 -20.34 8.52
CA MET A 1 14.43 -20.49 9.65
C MET A 1 14.58 -19.23 10.49
N LEU A 2 13.56 -18.36 10.54
CA LEU A 2 13.61 -17.03 11.18
C LEU A 2 12.58 -17.02 12.32
N ILE A 3 13.03 -17.41 13.52
CA ILE A 3 12.20 -17.82 14.67
C ILE A 3 11.39 -16.67 15.31
N GLU A 4 11.58 -15.42 14.89
CA GLU A 4 10.83 -14.25 15.39
C GLU A 4 9.95 -13.56 14.33
N ARG A 5 9.90 -14.12 13.10
CA ARG A 5 9.13 -13.54 11.98
C ARG A 5 7.77 -14.18 11.77
N GLU A 6 7.48 -15.26 12.46
CA GLU A 6 6.21 -15.98 12.31
C GLU A 6 5.03 -15.13 12.80
N GLU A 7 5.13 -14.49 13.97
CA GLU A 7 4.05 -13.64 14.48
C GLU A 7 3.76 -12.40 13.59
N PRO A 8 4.76 -11.59 13.16
CA PRO A 8 4.50 -10.50 12.23
C PRO A 8 3.91 -10.97 10.89
N LEU A 9 4.37 -12.11 10.38
CA LEU A 9 3.89 -12.67 9.12
C LEU A 9 2.44 -13.14 9.23
N ASP A 10 2.09 -13.83 10.31
CA ASP A 10 0.73 -14.29 10.58
C ASP A 10 -0.24 -13.12 10.69
N ARG A 11 0.16 -12.02 11.36
CA ARG A 11 -0.64 -10.79 11.43
C ARG A 11 -0.91 -10.17 10.05
N LEU A 12 0.08 -10.18 9.16
CA LEU A 12 -0.09 -9.69 7.78
C LEU A 12 -1.02 -10.60 6.97
N ILE A 13 -0.87 -11.93 7.12
CA ILE A 13 -1.73 -12.92 6.46
C ILE A 13 -3.19 -12.77 6.93
N ASP A 14 -3.42 -12.60 8.24
CA ASP A 14 -4.76 -12.42 8.78
C ASP A 14 -5.39 -11.09 8.37
N LEU A 15 -4.58 -10.04 8.17
CA LEU A 15 -5.08 -8.81 7.57
C LEU A 15 -5.52 -9.02 6.12
N ALA A 16 -4.72 -9.71 5.31
CA ALA A 16 -5.06 -10.01 3.92
C ALA A 16 -6.33 -10.86 3.81
N ARG A 17 -6.50 -11.87 4.68
CA ARG A 17 -7.72 -12.69 4.75
C ARG A 17 -8.97 -11.86 5.07
N ARG A 18 -8.87 -10.93 6.04
CA ARG A 18 -9.97 -10.02 6.37
C ARG A 18 -10.28 -9.07 5.21
N ALA A 19 -9.26 -8.55 4.54
CA ALA A 19 -9.44 -7.70 3.35
C ALA A 19 -10.19 -8.45 2.23
N ALA A 20 -9.87 -9.73 2.00
CA ALA A 20 -10.59 -10.58 1.05
C ALA A 20 -12.05 -10.86 1.43
N GLN A 21 -12.41 -10.67 2.71
CA GLN A 21 -13.78 -10.73 3.21
C GLN A 21 -14.45 -9.35 3.23
N GLY A 22 -13.88 -8.36 2.53
CA GLY A 22 -14.40 -6.99 2.48
C GLY A 22 -14.11 -6.17 3.74
N HIS A 23 -13.11 -6.52 4.54
CA HIS A 23 -12.70 -5.76 5.72
C HIS A 23 -11.28 -5.23 5.53
N GLY A 24 -11.16 -4.07 4.90
CA GLY A 24 -9.87 -3.43 4.65
C GLY A 24 -9.11 -3.07 5.94
N GLY A 25 -7.82 -2.78 5.80
CA GLY A 25 -7.05 -2.26 6.93
C GLY A 25 -5.64 -1.80 6.53
N THR A 26 -4.91 -1.34 7.53
CA THR A 26 -3.56 -0.77 7.35
C THR A 26 -2.66 -1.25 8.48
N VAL A 27 -1.43 -1.60 8.13
CA VAL A 27 -0.37 -1.97 9.07
C VAL A 27 0.85 -1.12 8.78
N VAL A 28 1.51 -0.64 9.85
CA VAL A 28 2.81 0.02 9.78
C VAL A 28 3.84 -0.95 10.33
N LEU A 29 4.86 -1.25 9.53
CA LEU A 29 5.99 -2.10 9.94
C LEU A 29 7.14 -1.22 10.41
N GLY A 30 7.27 -1.08 11.73
CA GLY A 30 8.41 -0.45 12.38
C GLY A 30 9.54 -1.45 12.65
N GLY A 31 10.76 -0.95 12.77
CA GLY A 31 11.93 -1.75 13.16
C GLY A 31 13.23 -1.10 12.71
N GLU A 32 14.35 -1.56 13.27
CA GLU A 32 15.69 -1.05 12.97
C GLU A 32 16.05 -1.23 11.47
N ALA A 33 16.97 -0.40 10.98
CA ALA A 33 17.53 -0.59 9.64
C ALA A 33 18.20 -1.97 9.55
N GLY A 34 17.96 -2.70 8.46
CA GLY A 34 18.55 -4.04 8.28
C GLY A 34 17.88 -5.20 9.02
N ILE A 35 16.89 -4.96 9.91
CA ILE A 35 16.17 -6.03 10.63
C ILE A 35 15.38 -6.98 9.70
N GLY A 36 15.21 -6.58 8.44
CA GLY A 36 14.60 -7.36 7.35
C GLY A 36 13.10 -7.16 7.17
N LYS A 37 12.61 -5.93 7.34
CA LYS A 37 11.22 -5.52 7.05
C LYS A 37 10.81 -5.84 5.60
N THR A 38 11.66 -5.46 4.64
CA THR A 38 11.45 -5.78 3.22
C THR A 38 11.42 -7.30 2.97
N ALA A 39 12.30 -8.06 3.61
CA ALA A 39 12.31 -9.52 3.49
C ALA A 39 11.04 -10.16 4.09
N LEU A 40 10.49 -9.60 5.17
CA LEU A 40 9.20 -10.01 5.74
C LEU A 40 8.05 -9.72 4.76
N LEU A 41 8.01 -8.52 4.18
CA LEU A 41 6.98 -8.14 3.20
C LEU A 41 7.06 -9.01 1.94
N GLN A 42 8.26 -9.30 1.43
CA GLN A 42 8.45 -10.22 0.30
C GLN A 42 7.92 -11.63 0.61
N GLU A 43 8.27 -12.18 1.77
CA GLU A 43 7.76 -13.49 2.19
C GLU A 43 6.24 -13.49 2.38
N PHE A 44 5.67 -12.43 2.94
CA PHE A 44 4.22 -12.22 3.02
C PHE A 44 3.58 -12.25 1.63
N THR A 45 4.10 -11.49 0.67
CA THR A 45 3.54 -11.44 -0.68
C THR A 45 3.60 -12.79 -1.41
N ARG A 46 4.65 -13.59 -1.15
CA ARG A 46 4.79 -14.95 -1.70
C ARG A 46 3.74 -15.93 -1.17
N ARG A 47 3.16 -15.66 0.00
CA ARG A 47 2.13 -16.49 0.64
C ARG A 47 0.70 -16.10 0.26
N LEU A 48 0.52 -15.00 -0.47
CA LEU A 48 -0.80 -14.58 -0.93
C LEU A 48 -1.31 -15.53 -2.02
N GLY A 49 -2.59 -15.86 -1.93
CA GLY A 49 -3.25 -16.77 -2.86
C GLY A 49 -3.75 -16.09 -4.14
N PRO A 50 -4.32 -16.85 -5.08
CA PRO A 50 -5.01 -16.29 -6.25
C PRO A 50 -6.15 -15.35 -5.83
N GLY A 51 -6.44 -14.35 -6.66
CA GLY A 51 -7.43 -13.31 -6.34
C GLY A 51 -6.91 -12.20 -5.43
N THR A 52 -5.59 -12.14 -5.21
CA THR A 52 -4.90 -11.03 -4.55
C THR A 52 -3.87 -10.45 -5.50
N ARG A 53 -3.85 -9.12 -5.64
CA ARG A 53 -2.79 -8.38 -6.33
C ARG A 53 -1.98 -7.54 -5.36
N VAL A 54 -0.67 -7.49 -5.59
CA VAL A 54 0.26 -6.71 -4.79
C VAL A 54 0.81 -5.58 -5.65
N LEU A 55 0.62 -4.34 -5.19
CA LEU A 55 1.20 -3.16 -5.82
C LEU A 55 2.23 -2.56 -4.87
N TRP A 56 3.42 -2.31 -5.39
CA TRP A 56 4.59 -1.97 -4.58
C TRP A 56 5.22 -0.68 -5.08
N GLY A 57 5.48 0.25 -4.17
CA GLY A 57 6.11 1.54 -4.46
C GLY A 57 7.05 1.94 -3.34
N GLY A 58 8.14 2.63 -3.72
CA GLY A 58 9.21 2.99 -2.80
C GLY A 58 9.36 4.49 -2.65
N SER A 59 9.61 4.95 -1.43
CA SER A 59 10.03 6.33 -1.22
C SER A 59 11.54 6.42 -1.33
N GLU A 60 12.03 7.40 -2.07
CA GLU A 60 13.47 7.58 -2.31
C GLU A 60 14.01 8.78 -1.52
N ALA A 61 15.26 8.67 -1.06
CA ALA A 61 15.97 9.75 -0.36
C ALA A 61 16.49 10.82 -1.33
N LEU A 62 15.59 11.44 -2.09
CA LEU A 62 15.90 12.47 -3.08
C LEU A 62 15.91 13.87 -2.46
N PHE A 63 16.82 14.72 -2.94
CA PHE A 63 16.83 16.15 -2.57
C PHE A 63 15.55 16.88 -2.97
N THR A 64 14.93 16.46 -4.09
CA THR A 64 13.62 16.94 -4.55
C THR A 64 12.71 15.72 -4.68
N PRO A 65 11.94 15.38 -3.63
CA PRO A 65 11.07 14.21 -3.66
C PRO A 65 10.06 14.28 -4.81
N ARG A 66 9.86 13.14 -5.48
CA ARG A 66 8.73 12.96 -6.41
C ARG A 66 7.44 12.97 -5.60
N ALA A 67 6.57 13.95 -5.82
CA ALA A 67 5.28 13.99 -5.15
C ALA A 67 4.50 12.69 -5.44
N LEU A 68 4.05 12.03 -4.37
CA LEU A 68 3.35 10.74 -4.46
C LEU A 68 4.19 9.64 -5.13
N GLY A 69 5.53 9.68 -4.97
CA GLY A 69 6.47 8.76 -5.63
C GLY A 69 6.05 7.29 -5.60
N PRO A 70 5.79 6.70 -4.41
CA PRO A 70 5.33 5.31 -4.33
C PRO A 70 4.03 5.04 -5.09
N LEU A 71 3.10 6.00 -5.11
CA LEU A 71 1.84 5.84 -5.83
C LEU A 71 2.04 5.95 -7.35
N GLN A 72 2.98 6.79 -7.79
CA GLN A 72 3.40 6.88 -9.19
C GLN A 72 3.98 5.56 -9.70
N ASP A 73 4.76 4.86 -8.87
CA ASP A 73 5.32 3.54 -9.23
C ASP A 73 4.21 2.50 -9.48
N MET A 74 3.06 2.65 -8.83
CA MET A 74 1.89 1.77 -8.95
C MET A 74 0.88 2.22 -10.01
N ALA A 75 1.06 3.37 -10.65
CA ALA A 75 0.05 4.07 -11.44
C ALA A 75 -0.60 3.19 -12.52
N HIS A 76 0.22 2.50 -13.31
CA HIS A 76 -0.28 1.64 -14.38
C HIS A 76 -1.04 0.42 -13.86
N ALA A 77 -0.60 -0.18 -12.77
CA ALA A 77 -1.24 -1.35 -12.17
C ALA A 77 -2.54 -1.00 -11.43
N LEU A 78 -2.67 0.23 -10.95
CA LEU A 78 -3.92 0.80 -10.44
C LEU A 78 -4.94 1.10 -11.55
N GLY A 79 -4.51 1.09 -12.80
CA GLY A 79 -5.36 1.23 -13.97
C GLY A 79 -5.33 2.62 -14.61
N PRO A 80 -5.89 2.75 -15.83
CA PRO A 80 -5.72 3.93 -16.67
C PRO A 80 -6.28 5.22 -16.05
N ARG A 81 -7.36 5.11 -15.25
CA ARG A 81 -7.94 6.25 -14.54
C ARG A 81 -6.96 6.82 -13.50
N MET A 82 -6.23 5.96 -12.78
CA MET A 82 -5.23 6.40 -11.79
C MET A 82 -4.00 6.98 -12.46
N ALA A 83 -3.49 6.31 -13.49
CA ALA A 83 -2.39 6.85 -14.29
C ALA A 83 -2.71 8.27 -14.80
N ALA A 84 -3.88 8.46 -15.41
CA ALA A 84 -4.28 9.78 -15.93
C ALA A 84 -4.38 10.86 -14.84
N LEU A 85 -4.89 10.53 -13.65
CA LEU A 85 -4.99 11.51 -12.56
C LEU A 85 -3.63 11.87 -11.98
N LEU A 86 -2.71 10.91 -11.92
CA LEU A 86 -1.34 11.13 -11.47
C LEU A 86 -0.52 11.94 -12.48
N ASP A 87 -0.64 11.63 -13.78
CA ASP A 87 0.01 12.36 -14.87
C ASP A 87 -0.44 13.82 -14.93
N GLN A 88 -1.73 14.06 -14.66
CA GLN A 88 -2.31 15.41 -14.61
C GLN A 88 -2.03 16.14 -13.30
N THR A 89 -1.28 15.55 -12.37
CA THR A 89 -1.02 16.10 -11.04
C THR A 89 -2.32 16.51 -10.32
N ALA A 90 -3.35 15.66 -10.43
CA ALA A 90 -4.67 15.97 -9.90
C ALA A 90 -4.62 16.25 -8.39
N ALA A 91 -5.41 17.23 -7.97
CA ALA A 91 -5.46 17.63 -6.57
C ALA A 91 -5.90 16.48 -5.64
N PRO A 92 -5.43 16.43 -4.38
CA PRO A 92 -5.74 15.36 -3.42
C PRO A 92 -7.24 15.07 -3.26
N GLU A 93 -8.09 16.09 -3.35
CA GLU A 93 -9.54 16.01 -3.20
C GLU A 93 -10.18 15.15 -4.30
N ARG A 94 -9.55 15.07 -5.47
CA ARG A 94 -9.98 14.20 -6.57
C ARG A 94 -9.23 12.89 -6.58
N LEU A 95 -7.94 12.92 -6.31
CA LEU A 95 -7.07 11.74 -6.41
C LEU A 95 -7.38 10.71 -5.31
N PHE A 96 -7.48 11.13 -4.05
CA PHE A 96 -7.60 10.20 -2.93
C PHE A 96 -8.92 9.42 -2.93
N PRO A 97 -10.10 10.05 -3.16
CA PRO A 97 -11.35 9.30 -3.29
C PRO A 97 -11.35 8.40 -4.52
N ALA A 98 -10.72 8.84 -5.62
CA ALA A 98 -10.64 8.02 -6.82
C ALA A 98 -9.79 6.76 -6.60
N LEU A 99 -8.67 6.86 -5.86
CA LEU A 99 -7.91 5.67 -5.44
C LEU A 99 -8.76 4.76 -4.55
N LEU A 100 -9.46 5.32 -3.56
CA LEU A 100 -10.31 4.54 -2.67
C LEU A 100 -11.38 3.76 -3.44
N ASN A 101 -12.08 4.42 -4.37
CA ASN A 101 -13.08 3.78 -5.22
C ASN A 101 -12.44 2.69 -6.10
N THR A 102 -11.27 2.95 -6.69
CA THR A 102 -10.51 1.93 -7.43
C THR A 102 -10.19 0.70 -6.59
N LEU A 103 -9.90 0.86 -5.29
CA LEU A 103 -9.67 -0.26 -4.37
C LEU A 103 -10.96 -1.00 -4.01
N GLN A 104 -12.09 -0.30 -3.90
CA GLN A 104 -13.41 -0.89 -3.61
C GLN A 104 -13.99 -1.65 -4.80
N GLU A 105 -13.81 -1.13 -6.00
CA GLU A 105 -14.33 -1.71 -7.25
C GLU A 105 -13.44 -2.83 -7.79
N ALA A 106 -12.27 -3.08 -7.17
CA ALA A 106 -11.36 -4.11 -7.60
C ALA A 106 -11.97 -5.52 -7.38
N ALA A 107 -11.96 -6.34 -8.43
CA ALA A 107 -12.38 -7.74 -8.34
C ALA A 107 -11.44 -8.60 -7.48
N GLU A 108 -10.19 -8.16 -7.31
CA GLU A 108 -9.16 -8.82 -6.52
C GLU A 108 -8.88 -8.02 -5.24
N THR A 109 -8.50 -8.73 -4.18
CA THR A 109 -7.99 -8.08 -2.97
C THR A 109 -6.70 -7.34 -3.33
N THR A 110 -6.66 -6.04 -3.07
CA THR A 110 -5.48 -5.22 -3.40
C THR A 110 -4.65 -4.98 -2.15
N VAL A 111 -3.37 -5.39 -2.20
CA VAL A 111 -2.36 -5.06 -1.18
C VAL A 111 -1.48 -3.96 -1.73
N LEU A 112 -1.49 -2.80 -1.07
CA LEU A 112 -0.57 -1.69 -1.38
C LEU A 112 0.59 -1.72 -0.39
N VAL A 113 1.82 -1.77 -0.92
CA VAL A 113 3.05 -1.70 -0.13
C VAL A 113 3.77 -0.39 -0.40
N PHE A 114 3.92 0.41 0.65
CA PHE A 114 4.69 1.65 0.64
C PHE A 114 5.99 1.42 1.41
N GLU A 115 7.09 1.25 0.69
CA GLU A 115 8.42 1.10 1.27
C GLU A 115 9.00 2.43 1.70
N ASP A 116 9.85 2.37 2.73
CA ASP A 116 10.66 3.49 3.21
C ASP A 116 9.85 4.77 3.51
N ALA A 117 8.69 4.63 4.14
CA ALA A 117 7.78 5.75 4.46
C ALA A 117 8.41 6.90 5.28
N HIS A 118 9.61 6.71 5.86
CA HIS A 118 10.37 7.77 6.51
C HIS A 118 11.01 8.76 5.52
N TRP A 119 11.20 8.36 4.25
CA TRP A 119 11.60 9.22 3.14
C TRP A 119 10.40 9.76 2.33
N ALA A 120 9.17 9.42 2.73
CA ALA A 120 7.98 9.84 2.01
C ALA A 120 7.82 11.36 2.01
N ASP A 121 7.41 11.92 0.87
CA ASP A 121 7.01 13.32 0.77
C ASP A 121 5.69 13.60 1.53
N ASN A 122 5.38 14.87 1.75
CA ASN A 122 4.18 15.28 2.49
C ASN A 122 2.87 14.78 1.86
N ALA A 123 2.76 14.78 0.53
CA ALA A 123 1.55 14.31 -0.16
C ALA A 123 1.38 12.80 -0.01
N THR A 124 2.47 12.03 -0.06
CA THR A 124 2.48 10.59 0.26
C THR A 124 2.03 10.35 1.70
N LEU A 125 2.56 11.11 2.67
CA LEU A 125 2.14 10.99 4.08
C LEU A 125 0.66 11.33 4.29
N ASP A 126 0.14 12.34 3.60
CA ASP A 126 -1.27 12.71 3.68
C ASP A 126 -2.18 11.66 3.03
N LEU A 127 -1.73 11.03 1.94
CA LEU A 127 -2.41 9.87 1.36
C LEU A 127 -2.46 8.70 2.35
N LEU A 128 -1.33 8.36 2.99
CA LEU A 128 -1.29 7.28 3.97
C LEU A 128 -2.22 7.54 5.16
N LYS A 129 -2.28 8.77 5.66
CA LYS A 129 -3.25 9.19 6.69
C LYS A 129 -4.70 9.07 6.19
N TYR A 130 -4.96 9.50 4.96
CA TYR A 130 -6.29 9.43 4.35
C TYR A 130 -6.78 7.99 4.25
N LEU A 131 -5.94 7.09 3.73
CA LEU A 131 -6.23 5.66 3.59
C LEU A 131 -6.36 4.99 4.95
N GLY A 132 -5.40 5.21 5.87
CA GLY A 132 -5.41 4.58 7.20
C GLY A 132 -6.67 4.86 8.01
N ARG A 133 -7.29 6.03 7.84
CA ARG A 133 -8.57 6.38 8.48
C ARG A 133 -9.79 5.73 7.83
N ARG A 134 -9.70 5.29 6.57
CA ARG A 134 -10.84 4.82 5.76
C ARG A 134 -10.80 3.34 5.44
N MET A 135 -9.62 2.73 5.42
CA MET A 135 -9.47 1.29 5.19
C MET A 135 -10.25 0.42 6.19
N PRO A 136 -10.30 0.74 7.50
CA PRO A 136 -11.09 -0.06 8.46
C PRO A 136 -12.61 -0.02 8.22
N VAL A 137 -13.11 1.00 7.53
CA VAL A 137 -14.55 1.14 7.20
C VAL A 137 -14.86 0.74 5.76
N LEU A 138 -13.84 0.37 4.99
CA LEU A 138 -13.98 -0.06 3.60
C LEU A 138 -14.66 -1.43 3.60
N ARG A 139 -15.86 -1.47 3.02
CA ARG A 139 -16.58 -2.69 2.70
C ARG A 139 -16.49 -2.94 1.20
N ALA A 140 -16.12 -4.16 0.82
CA ALA A 140 -16.31 -4.66 -0.54
C ALA A 140 -17.77 -5.04 -0.74
#